data_AF-A0AAU3LMA1-F1
#
_entry.id   AF-A0AAU3LMA1-F1
#
_cell.length_a   1.000
_cell.length_b   1.000
_cell.length_c   1.000
_cell.angle_alpha   90.00
_cell.angle_beta   90.00
_cell.angle_gamma   90.00
#
_symmetry.space_group_name_H-M   'P 1'
#
loop_
_entity.id
_entity.type
_entity.pdbx_description
1 polymer ?
#
loop_
_entity_poly.entity_id
_entity_poly.type
_entity_poly.pdbx_seq_one_letter_code
_entity_poly.pdbx_strand_id
1 'polypeptide(L)'
;MTVAKIILASRERQVLEGLAVGKALSVVALDLKIREGAAADYLKVAKVKLHGVSDAPSAVAVGYAINSITRPPLLDRELLFLPREQRLIVPLVARGLAPAQMATELDRPVADVRADGRELLMTLRACNRSHLMTKAWQYRVLTADQVIPWLR
;
A
#
# COMPACT_ATOMS: atom_id res chain seq x y z
N MET A 1 -0.74 -15.36 22.38
CA MET A 1 -0.91 -15.98 21.04
C MET A 1 0.29 -15.63 20.19
N THR A 2 1.09 -16.63 19.82
CA THR A 2 2.23 -16.46 18.93
C THR A 2 1.69 -16.37 17.51
N VAL A 3 1.50 -15.16 16.99
CA VAL A 3 1.12 -14.97 15.58
C VAL A 3 2.26 -15.54 14.74
N ALA A 4 2.00 -16.60 13.98
CA ALA A 4 2.99 -17.19 13.09
C ALA A 4 3.55 -16.08 12.18
N LYS A 5 4.88 -15.95 12.12
CA LYS A 5 5.52 -14.96 11.27
C LYS A 5 5.16 -15.25 9.82
N ILE A 6 4.38 -14.38 9.19
CA ILE A 6 4.03 -14.51 7.78
C ILE A 6 5.29 -14.25 6.95
N ILE A 7 5.74 -15.26 6.19
CA ILE A 7 6.92 -15.18 5.34
C ILE A 7 6.48 -15.33 3.87
N LEU A 8 6.82 -14.34 3.06
CA LEU A 8 6.64 -14.40 1.61
C LEU A 8 7.81 -15.18 0.98
N ALA A 9 7.50 -15.98 -0.05
CA ALA A 9 8.53 -16.58 -0.87
C ALA A 9 9.29 -15.48 -1.65
N SER A 10 10.51 -15.79 -2.11
CA SER A 10 11.36 -14.78 -2.77
C SER A 10 10.66 -14.08 -3.94
N ARG A 11 9.94 -14.81 -4.79
CA ARG A 11 9.24 -14.22 -5.95
C ARG A 11 8.01 -13.40 -5.55
N GLU A 12 7.24 -13.84 -4.57
CA GLU A 12 6.11 -13.10 -4.00
C GLU A 12 6.58 -11.74 -3.44
N ARG A 13 7.65 -11.77 -2.65
CA ARG A 13 8.29 -10.57 -2.08
C ARG A 13 8.80 -9.63 -3.16
N GLN A 14 9.56 -10.14 -4.13
CA GLN A 14 10.11 -9.34 -5.22
C GLN A 14 9.03 -8.66 -6.07
N VAL A 15 7.94 -9.37 -6.37
CA VAL A 15 6.81 -8.77 -7.10
C VAL A 15 6.23 -7.61 -6.30
N LEU A 16 5.97 -7.82 -5.00
CA LEU A 16 5.39 -6.80 -4.15
C LEU A 16 6.32 -5.60 -3.93
N GLU A 17 7.63 -5.82 -3.78
CA GLU A 17 8.65 -4.77 -3.71
C GLU A 17 8.73 -3.95 -5.01
N GLY A 18 8.57 -4.60 -6.17
CA GLY A 18 8.48 -3.92 -7.47
C GLY A 18 7.27 -2.98 -7.57
N LEU A 19 6.11 -3.42 -7.10
CA LEU A 19 4.90 -2.57 -7.03
C LEU A 19 5.05 -1.43 -6.03
N ALA A 20 5.75 -1.68 -4.91
CA ALA A 20 6.00 -0.69 -3.87
C ALA A 20 6.85 0.49 -4.38
N VAL A 21 7.80 0.24 -5.28
CA VAL A 21 8.56 1.32 -5.94
C VAL A 21 7.81 1.98 -7.11
N GLY A 22 6.54 1.62 -7.32
CA GLY A 22 5.66 2.24 -8.31
C GLY A 22 5.73 1.68 -9.72
N LYS A 23 6.38 0.52 -9.93
CA LYS A 23 6.37 -0.14 -11.23
C LYS A 23 5.00 -0.76 -11.51
N ALA A 24 4.62 -0.81 -12.79
CA ALA A 24 3.50 -1.62 -13.24
C ALA A 24 3.84 -3.12 -13.16
N LEU A 25 2.84 -3.98 -12.99
CA LEU A 25 3.07 -5.43 -12.85
C LEU A 25 3.80 -6.03 -14.06
N SER A 26 3.49 -5.57 -15.26
CA SER A 26 4.19 -5.96 -16.49
C SER A 26 5.68 -5.61 -16.48
N VAL A 27 6.04 -4.43 -15.98
CA VAL A 27 7.43 -3.99 -15.81
C VAL A 27 8.14 -4.85 -14.76
N VAL A 28 7.47 -5.14 -13.64
CA VAL A 28 8.01 -6.05 -12.61
C VAL A 28 8.25 -7.45 -13.17
N ALA A 29 7.32 -7.97 -13.98
CA ALA A 29 7.47 -9.27 -14.63
C ALA A 29 8.67 -9.30 -15.58
N LEU A 30 8.84 -8.24 -16.37
CA LEU A 30 9.98 -8.06 -17.27
C LEU A 30 11.31 -8.03 -16.50
N ASP A 31 11.41 -7.21 -15.45
CA ASP A 31 12.61 -7.10 -14.60
C ASP A 31 12.98 -8.44 -13.96
N LEU A 32 11.99 -9.21 -13.55
CA LEU A 32 12.17 -10.53 -12.93
C LEU A 32 12.38 -11.66 -13.95
N LYS A 33 12.31 -11.36 -15.25
CA LYS A 33 12.38 -12.29 -16.38
C LYS A 33 11.36 -13.42 -16.29
N ILE A 34 10.11 -13.07 -15.98
CA ILE A 34 8.97 -13.99 -15.90
C ILE A 34 7.80 -13.50 -16.75
N ARG A 35 6.84 -14.39 -17.01
CA ARG A 35 5.58 -14.02 -17.67
C ARG A 35 4.73 -13.14 -16.74
N GLU A 36 4.01 -12.17 -17.29
CA GLU A 36 3.11 -11.31 -16.52
C GLU A 36 2.06 -12.10 -15.74
N GLY A 37 1.51 -13.17 -16.34
CA GLY A 37 0.61 -14.09 -15.63
C GLY A 37 1.23 -14.74 -14.38
N ALA A 38 2.52 -15.09 -14.44
CA ALA A 38 3.23 -15.63 -13.27
C ALA A 38 3.44 -14.54 -12.19
N ALA A 39 3.73 -13.30 -12.58
CA ALA A 39 3.80 -12.19 -11.64
C ALA A 39 2.44 -11.94 -10.98
N ALA A 40 1.34 -12.03 -11.73
CA ALA A 40 -0.02 -11.92 -11.21
C ALA A 40 -0.35 -13.05 -10.21
N ASP A 41 0.05 -14.29 -10.50
CA ASP A 41 -0.13 -15.42 -9.58
C ASP A 41 0.68 -15.23 -8.29
N TYR A 42 1.94 -14.79 -8.39
CA TYR A 42 2.75 -14.48 -7.20
C TYR A 42 2.14 -13.35 -6.36
N LEU A 43 1.63 -12.29 -6.99
CA LEU A 43 0.92 -11.24 -6.28
C LEU A 43 -0.34 -11.77 -5.59
N LYS A 44 -1.11 -12.64 -6.26
CA LYS A 44 -2.30 -13.28 -5.69
C LYS A 44 -1.95 -14.10 -4.45
N VAL A 45 -0.92 -14.93 -4.51
CA VAL A 45 -0.46 -15.72 -3.36
C VAL A 45 0.04 -14.81 -2.24
N ALA A 46 0.80 -13.76 -2.55
CA ALA A 46 1.24 -12.77 -1.56
C ALA A 46 0.04 -12.14 -0.83
N LYS A 47 -0.98 -11.68 -1.56
CA LYS A 47 -2.21 -11.11 -0.98
C LYS A 47 -2.92 -12.08 -0.03
N VAL A 48 -3.04 -13.35 -0.41
CA VAL A 48 -3.64 -14.39 0.45
C VAL A 48 -2.85 -14.55 1.75
N LYS A 49 -1.51 -14.63 1.66
CA LYS A 49 -0.64 -14.74 2.85
C LYS A 49 -0.70 -13.50 3.73
N LEU A 50 -0.86 -12.32 3.14
CA LEU A 50 -0.94 -11.04 3.83
C LEU A 50 -2.38 -10.75 4.29
N HIS A 51 -2.96 -11.65 5.08
CA HIS A 51 -4.30 -11.52 5.67
C HIS A 51 -5.43 -11.40 4.63
N GLY A 52 -5.27 -11.98 3.43
CA GLY A 52 -6.33 -12.03 2.44
C GLY A 52 -6.72 -10.68 1.84
N VAL A 53 -5.82 -9.68 1.87
CA VAL A 53 -6.09 -8.34 1.33
C VAL A 53 -6.49 -8.38 -0.15
N SER A 54 -7.39 -7.49 -0.56
CA SER A 54 -8.00 -7.52 -1.89
C SER A 54 -7.12 -6.95 -3.00
N ASP A 55 -6.28 -5.95 -2.70
CA ASP A 55 -5.51 -5.20 -3.69
C ASP A 55 -4.01 -5.06 -3.37
N ALA A 56 -3.25 -4.56 -4.36
CA ALA A 56 -1.80 -4.39 -4.23
C ALA A 56 -1.38 -3.27 -3.25
N PRO A 57 -2.04 -2.10 -3.19
CA PRO A 57 -1.74 -1.10 -2.16
C PRO A 57 -1.86 -1.66 -0.74
N SER A 58 -2.95 -2.37 -0.44
CA SER A 58 -3.15 -3.00 0.87
C SER A 58 -2.04 -4.01 1.16
N ALA A 59 -1.67 -4.83 0.18
CA ALA A 59 -0.56 -5.78 0.33
C ALA A 59 0.77 -5.09 0.66
N VAL A 60 1.08 -3.94 0.04
CA VAL A 60 2.29 -3.16 0.35
C VAL A 60 2.22 -2.63 1.78
N ALA A 61 1.09 -2.04 2.19
CA ALA A 61 0.90 -1.52 3.55
C ALA A 61 1.07 -2.61 4.62
N VAL A 62 0.39 -3.75 4.45
CA VAL A 62 0.52 -4.91 5.35
C VAL A 62 1.94 -5.44 5.34
N GLY A 63 2.56 -5.53 4.17
CA GLY A 63 3.92 -6.05 4.03
C GLY A 63 4.94 -5.27 4.84
N TYR A 64 4.83 -3.94 4.88
CA TYR A 64 5.69 -3.10 5.74
C TYR A 64 5.35 -3.25 7.22
N ALA A 65 4.06 -3.30 7.58
CA ALA A 65 3.62 -3.40 8.95
C ALA A 65 4.14 -4.67 9.65
N ILE A 66 4.11 -5.81 8.96
CA ILE A 66 4.53 -7.11 9.51
C ILE A 66 5.97 -7.51 9.13
N ASN A 67 6.72 -6.61 8.47
CA ASN A 67 8.09 -6.85 8.01
C ASN A 67 8.24 -8.04 7.02
N SER A 68 7.28 -8.25 6.12
CA SER A 68 7.36 -9.29 5.08
C SER A 68 8.00 -8.79 3.77
N ILE A 69 8.12 -7.48 3.59
CA ILE A 69 8.93 -6.83 2.55
C ILE A 69 9.88 -5.79 3.17
N THR A 70 10.92 -5.40 2.43
CA THR A 70 11.93 -4.44 2.91
C THR A 70 11.34 -3.05 3.11
N ARG A 71 11.42 -2.50 4.33
CA ARG A 71 10.93 -1.14 4.62
C ARG A 71 11.79 -0.10 3.90
N PRO A 72 11.18 0.91 3.26
CA PRO A 72 11.93 1.99 2.64
C PRO A 72 12.60 2.87 3.72
N PRO A 73 13.69 3.58 3.38
CA PRO A 73 14.27 4.57 4.29
C PRO A 73 13.25 5.68 4.56
N LEU A 74 13.23 6.14 5.81
CA LEU A 74 12.33 7.19 6.25
C LEU A 74 12.79 8.54 5.71
N LEU A 75 11.82 9.40 5.42
CA LEU A 75 12.04 10.78 5.02
C LEU A 75 11.63 11.69 6.16
N ASP A 76 12.15 12.92 6.13
CA ASP A 76 11.74 13.94 7.09
C ASP A 76 10.27 14.32 6.86
N ARG A 77 9.48 14.21 7.94
CA ARG A 77 8.05 14.51 7.93
C ARG A 77 7.80 16.01 7.76
N GLU A 78 8.70 16.87 8.22
CA GLU A 78 8.53 18.32 8.16
C GLU A 78 8.57 18.85 6.72
N LEU A 79 9.19 18.10 5.80
CA LEU A 79 9.22 18.41 4.37
C LEU A 79 7.88 18.11 3.66
N LEU A 80 6.94 17.44 4.34
CA LEU A 80 5.63 17.10 3.78
C LEU A 80 4.53 17.92 4.44
N PHE A 81 4.03 18.92 3.71
CA PHE A 81 2.72 19.49 4.01
C PHE A 81 1.63 18.61 3.41
N LEU A 82 0.92 17.88 4.26
CA LEU A 82 -0.27 17.11 3.88
C LEU A 82 -1.50 17.64 4.63
N PRO A 83 -2.55 18.13 3.95
CA PRO A 83 -3.81 18.53 4.59
C PRO A 83 -4.40 17.42 5.46
N ARG A 84 -5.18 17.78 6.48
CA ARG A 84 -5.75 16.81 7.43
C ARG A 84 -6.65 15.81 6.70
N GLU A 85 -7.42 16.30 5.75
CA GLU A 85 -8.38 15.57 4.92
C GLU A 85 -7.66 14.48 4.12
N GLN A 86 -6.53 14.82 3.50
CA GLN A 86 -5.69 13.88 2.77
C GLN A 86 -5.01 12.86 3.69
N ARG A 87 -4.58 13.26 4.90
CA ARG A 87 -4.02 12.32 5.90
C ARG A 87 -5.05 11.27 6.32
N LEU A 88 -6.30 11.68 6.51
CA LEU A 88 -7.38 10.79 6.94
C LEU A 88 -7.71 9.71 5.90
N ILE A 89 -7.47 9.98 4.62
CA ILE A 89 -7.72 9.03 3.53
C ILE A 89 -6.65 7.93 3.47
N VAL A 90 -5.40 8.21 3.88
CA VAL A 90 -4.27 7.28 3.75
C VAL A 90 -4.54 5.92 4.41
N PRO A 91 -4.97 5.83 5.70
CA PRO A 91 -5.32 4.56 6.31
C PRO A 91 -6.48 3.84 5.62
N LEU A 92 -7.42 4.57 5.01
CA LEU A 92 -8.55 3.98 4.31
C LEU A 92 -8.12 3.32 3.00
N VAL A 93 -7.23 3.98 2.26
CA VAL A 93 -6.60 3.41 1.05
C VAL A 93 -5.75 2.19 1.41
N ALA A 94 -5.03 2.24 2.54
CA ALA A 94 -4.26 1.10 3.04
C ALA A 94 -5.12 -0.13 3.40
N ARG A 95 -6.39 0.09 3.78
CA ARG A 95 -7.41 -0.96 4.00
C ARG A 95 -8.06 -1.46 2.71
N GLY A 96 -7.74 -0.88 1.56
CA GLY A 96 -8.35 -1.24 0.27
C GLY A 96 -9.79 -0.74 0.10
N LEU A 97 -10.20 0.27 0.85
CA LEU A 97 -11.56 0.83 0.76
C LEU A 97 -11.76 1.55 -0.58
N ALA A 98 -12.89 1.29 -1.22
CA ALA A 98 -13.31 2.02 -2.40
C ALA A 98 -13.72 3.47 -2.03
N PRO A 99 -13.64 4.45 -2.95
CA PRO A 99 -13.96 5.84 -2.65
C PRO A 99 -15.33 6.08 -2.01
N ALA A 100 -16.35 5.31 -2.39
CA ALA A 100 -17.67 5.40 -1.78
C ALA A 100 -17.67 4.96 -0.31
N GLN A 101 -16.96 3.88 0.02
CA GLN A 101 -16.83 3.41 1.40
C GLN A 101 -16.02 4.39 2.24
N MET A 102 -14.95 4.95 1.67
CA MET A 102 -14.15 6.00 2.33
C MET A 102 -14.97 7.25 2.63
N ALA A 103 -15.83 7.66 1.69
CA ALA A 103 -16.76 8.76 1.87
C ALA A 103 -17.75 8.52 3.01
N THR A 104 -18.31 7.32 3.11
CA THR A 104 -19.16 6.91 4.24
C THR A 104 -18.41 6.94 5.57
N GLU A 105 -17.19 6.38 5.61
CA GLU A 105 -16.36 6.35 6.84
C GLU A 105 -15.95 7.74 7.32
N LEU A 106 -15.77 8.69 6.40
CA LEU A 106 -15.37 10.06 6.71
C LEU A 106 -16.54 11.03 6.87
N ASP A 107 -17.77 10.60 6.60
CA ASP A 107 -18.95 11.46 6.50
C ASP A 107 -18.72 12.65 5.54
N ARG A 108 -18.24 12.34 4.32
CA ARG A 108 -17.86 13.33 3.30
C ARG A 108 -18.42 13.00 1.93
N PRO A 109 -18.60 13.98 1.03
CA PRO A 109 -18.97 13.71 -0.36
C PRO A 109 -17.93 12.84 -1.10
N VAL A 110 -18.41 11.88 -1.90
CA VAL A 110 -17.55 11.00 -2.71
C VAL A 110 -16.67 11.78 -3.68
N ALA A 111 -17.17 12.90 -4.22
CA ALA A 111 -16.42 13.78 -5.11
C ALA A 111 -15.16 14.33 -4.44
N ASP A 112 -15.29 14.80 -3.20
CA ASP A 112 -14.18 15.37 -2.43
C ASP A 112 -13.15 14.30 -2.08
N VAL A 113 -13.59 13.12 -1.64
CA VAL A 113 -12.68 12.00 -1.37
C VAL A 113 -11.90 11.57 -2.62
N ARG A 114 -12.54 11.60 -3.79
CA ARG A 114 -11.86 11.31 -5.07
C ARG A 114 -10.89 12.42 -5.45
N ALA A 115 -11.23 13.68 -5.21
CA ALA A 115 -10.36 14.82 -5.45
C ALA A 115 -9.11 14.72 -4.57
N ASP A 116 -9.30 14.58 -3.25
CA ASP A 116 -8.22 14.40 -2.28
C ASP A 116 -7.35 13.19 -2.62
N GLY A 117 -7.95 12.07 -3.01
CA GLY A 117 -7.19 10.86 -3.37
C GLY A 117 -6.30 11.05 -4.62
N ARG A 118 -6.71 11.87 -5.58
CA ARG A 118 -5.89 12.24 -6.75
C ARG A 118 -4.78 13.21 -6.36
N GLU A 119 -5.13 14.22 -5.56
CA GLU A 119 -4.17 15.21 -5.08
C GLU A 119 -3.10 14.57 -4.20
N LEU A 120 -3.49 13.60 -3.36
CA LEU A 120 -2.60 12.84 -2.49
C LEU A 120 -1.48 12.12 -3.26
N LEU A 121 -1.75 11.59 -4.47
CA LEU A 121 -0.70 11.03 -5.33
C LEU A 121 0.31 12.11 -5.75
N MET A 122 -0.16 13.31 -6.10
CA MET A 122 0.70 14.42 -6.50
C MET A 122 1.51 14.94 -5.32
N THR A 123 0.87 15.19 -4.17
CA THR A 123 1.51 15.70 -2.95
C THR A 123 2.60 14.76 -2.46
N LEU A 124 2.35 13.44 -2.48
CA LEU A 124 3.33 12.43 -2.11
C LEU A 124 4.33 12.09 -3.23
N ARG A 125 4.17 12.66 -4.43
CA ARG A 125 4.94 12.34 -5.63
C ARG A 125 4.96 10.83 -5.92
N ALA A 126 3.80 10.21 -5.77
CA ALA A 126 3.58 8.78 -5.97
C ALA A 126 3.03 8.52 -7.37
N CYS A 127 3.64 7.58 -8.08
CA CYS A 127 3.26 7.23 -9.45
C CYS A 127 1.95 6.43 -9.54
N ASN A 128 1.61 5.71 -8.46
CA ASN A 128 0.39 4.92 -8.35
C ASN A 128 0.06 4.66 -6.87
N ARG A 129 -1.06 3.98 -6.59
CA ARG A 129 -1.52 3.72 -5.22
C ARG A 129 -0.60 2.80 -4.41
N SER A 130 0.11 1.86 -5.04
CA SER A 130 1.09 1.04 -4.33
C SER A 130 2.30 1.89 -3.90
N HIS A 131 2.78 2.76 -4.79
CA HIS A 131 3.83 3.71 -4.45
C HIS A 131 3.38 4.74 -3.40
N LEU A 132 2.09 5.10 -3.41
CA LEU A 132 1.50 5.96 -2.38
C LEU A 132 1.70 5.38 -0.99
N MET A 133 1.50 4.06 -0.81
CA MET A 133 1.72 3.38 0.47
C MET A 133 3.18 3.46 0.92
N THR A 134 4.12 3.30 -0.01
CA THR A 134 5.54 3.50 0.27
C THR A 134 5.83 4.94 0.70
N LYS A 135 5.31 5.94 -0.02
CA LYS A 135 5.51 7.35 0.35
C LYS A 135 4.87 7.71 1.69
N ALA A 136 3.65 7.24 1.92
CA ALA A 136 2.96 7.40 3.20
C ALA A 136 3.75 6.76 4.34
N TRP A 137 4.38 5.60 4.11
CA TRP A 137 5.26 4.97 5.09
C TRP A 137 6.54 5.77 5.33
N GLN A 138 7.22 6.21 4.26
CA GLN A 138 8.46 7.00 4.34
C GLN A 138 8.28 8.27 5.18
N TYR A 139 7.17 8.98 5.01
CA TYR A 139 6.84 10.20 5.76
C TYR A 139 6.11 9.93 7.08
N ARG A 140 5.95 8.65 7.49
CA ARG A 140 5.23 8.23 8.70
C ARG A 140 3.78 8.75 8.76
N VAL A 141 3.14 8.95 7.61
CA VAL A 141 1.70 9.22 7.51
C VAL A 141 0.90 7.93 7.75
N LEU A 142 1.45 6.80 7.30
CA LEU A 142 1.00 5.46 7.63
C LEU A 142 2.05 4.75 8.48
N THR A 143 1.61 4.08 9.55
CA THR A 143 2.47 3.38 10.51
C THR A 143 1.96 1.97 10.78
N ALA A 144 2.81 1.12 11.36
CA ALA A 144 2.43 -0.25 11.75
C ALA A 144 1.23 -0.23 12.72
N ASP A 145 1.18 0.71 13.66
CA ASP A 145 0.12 0.82 14.67
C ASP A 145 -1.24 1.19 14.06
N GLN A 146 -1.24 1.82 12.89
CA GLN A 146 -2.47 2.06 12.12
C GLN A 146 -2.87 0.86 11.26
N VAL A 147 -1.93 -0.02 10.90
CA VAL A 147 -2.15 -1.16 10.01
C VAL A 147 -2.56 -2.42 10.79
N ILE A 148 -1.81 -2.77 11.83
CA ILE A 148 -1.98 -4.01 12.59
C ILE A 148 -3.40 -4.20 13.17
N PRO A 149 -4.10 -3.17 13.70
CA PRO A 149 -5.40 -3.37 14.35
C PRO A 149 -6.51 -3.96 13.46
N TRP A 150 -6.45 -3.77 12.14
CA TRP A 150 -7.46 -4.27 11.21
C TRP A 150 -7.07 -5.57 10.49
N LEU A 151 -5.95 -6.20 10.87
CA LEU A 151 -5.53 -7.51 10.34
C LEU A 151 -6.14 -8.71 11.09
N ARG A 152 -7.06 -8.45 12.02
CA ARG A 152 -7.69 -9.45 12.89
C ARG A 152 -8.79 -10.22 12.20
#